data_AF-A0A1I6Y8G5-F1
#
_entry.id   AF-A0A1I6Y8G5-F1
#
_cell.length_a   1.000
_cell.length_b   1.000
_cell.length_c   1.000
_cell.angle_alpha   90.00
_cell.angle_beta   90.00
_cell.angle_gamma   90.00
#
_symmetry.space_group_name_H-M   'P 1'
#
loop_
_entity.id
_entity.type
_entity.pdbx_description
1 polymer ?
#
loop_
_entity_poly.entity_id
_entity_poly.type
_entity_poly.pdbx_seq_one_letter_code
_entity_poly.pdbx_strand_id
1 'polypeptide(L)' 'MTKQKTGTEPVDRRRNGSGDPLGTNSEIGRKLKQYYDELVSDEVPDRFAQLLSQLEQAEPLQKKG' A
#
# COMPACT_ATOMS: atom_id res chain seq x y z
N MET A 1 16.14 27.61 44.50
CA MET A 1 15.70 26.39 45.22
C MET A 1 14.26 26.09 44.83
N THR A 2 14.00 24.91 44.25
CA THR A 2 12.68 24.23 44.02
C THR A 2 11.62 24.91 43.13
N LYS A 3 10.86 24.23 42.27
CA LYS A 3 10.78 22.82 41.85
C LYS A 3 10.00 22.75 40.53
N GLN A 4 10.46 21.85 39.68
CA GLN A 4 9.91 21.37 38.40
C GLN A 4 8.41 21.03 38.52
N LYS A 5 7.58 21.56 37.62
CA LYS A 5 6.22 21.06 37.39
C LYS A 5 6.33 19.88 36.43
N THR A 6 6.02 18.69 36.94
CA THR A 6 5.82 17.46 36.18
C THR A 6 4.63 17.63 35.25
N GLY A 7 4.89 17.80 33.95
CA GLY A 7 3.90 17.59 32.91
C GLY A 7 3.68 16.10 32.74
N THR A 8 2.64 15.56 33.36
CA THR A 8 2.11 14.25 32.99
C THR A 8 1.41 14.42 31.66
N GLU A 9 2.15 14.24 30.57
CA GLU A 9 1.57 13.97 29.26
C GLU A 9 0.69 12.72 29.38
N PRO A 10 -0.62 12.78 29.08
CA PRO A 10 -1.33 11.56 28.78
C PRO A 10 -0.75 11.06 27.46
N VAL A 11 0.14 10.07 27.55
CA VAL A 11 0.52 9.26 26.41
C VAL A 11 -0.74 8.49 26.03
N ASP A 12 -1.60 9.15 25.26
CA ASP A 12 -2.76 8.55 24.60
C ASP A 12 -2.17 7.62 23.54
N ARG A 13 -1.67 6.49 24.02
CA ARG A 13 -1.36 5.28 23.25
C ARG A 13 -2.70 4.76 22.78
N ARG A 14 -3.29 5.48 21.80
CA ARG A 14 -4.33 4.96 20.95
C ARG A 14 -3.71 3.76 20.26
N ARG A 15 -4.00 2.59 20.82
CA ARG A 15 -3.96 1.33 20.11
C ARG A 15 -4.87 1.51 18.90
N ASN A 16 -4.31 2.01 17.80
CA ASN A 16 -4.94 2.00 16.49
C ASN A 16 -4.83 0.58 15.92
N GLY A 17 -5.35 -0.40 16.66
CA GLY A 17 -5.67 -1.71 16.13
C GLY A 17 -7.09 -1.60 15.62
N SER A 18 -7.30 -1.81 14.31
CA SER A 18 -8.57 -1.70 13.56
C SER A 18 -9.04 -0.31 13.11
N GLY A 19 -8.16 0.70 13.08
CA GLY A 19 -8.42 1.95 12.34
C GLY A 19 -7.95 1.82 10.89
N ASP A 20 -8.67 2.46 9.95
CA ASP A 20 -8.25 2.58 8.54
C ASP A 20 -6.74 2.90 8.47
N PRO A 21 -5.93 2.13 7.70
CA PRO A 21 -4.49 2.30 7.64
C PRO A 21 -4.06 3.73 7.25
N LEU A 22 -4.95 4.51 6.65
CA LEU A 22 -4.70 5.88 6.25
C LEU A 22 -5.16 6.93 7.28
N GLY A 23 -5.85 6.52 8.35
CA GLY A 23 -6.23 7.41 9.46
C GLY A 23 -7.03 8.63 8.96
N THR A 24 -6.53 9.85 9.14
CA THR A 24 -7.23 11.06 8.66
C THR A 24 -7.32 11.14 7.14
N ASN A 25 -6.48 10.37 6.41
CA ASN A 25 -6.44 10.32 4.96
C ASN A 25 -7.31 9.18 4.37
N SER A 26 -8.12 8.52 5.19
CA SER A 26 -9.04 7.45 4.77
C SER A 26 -9.89 7.82 3.56
N GLU A 27 -10.44 9.04 3.55
CA GLU A 27 -11.26 9.55 2.45
C GLU A 27 -10.46 9.76 1.16
N ILE A 28 -9.17 10.11 1.27
CA ILE A 28 -8.28 10.23 0.11
C ILE A 28 -8.03 8.83 -0.48
N GLY A 29 -7.77 7.83 0.38
CA GLY A 29 -7.59 6.44 -0.06
C GLY A 29 -8.82 5.88 -0.76
N ARG A 30 -10.02 6.12 -0.22
CA ARG A 30 -11.28 5.69 -0.83
C ARG A 30 -11.48 6.29 -2.23
N LYS A 31 -11.21 7.58 -2.38
CA LYS A 31 -11.33 8.27 -3.68
C LYS A 31 -10.31 7.78 -4.70
N LEU A 32 -9.06 7.54 -4.27
CA LEU A 32 -8.05 6.95 -5.15
C LEU A 32 -8.47 5.56 -5.61
N LYS A 33 -8.96 4.72 -4.69
CA LYS A 33 -9.48 3.40 -5.02
C LYS A 33 -10.62 3.47 -6.04
N GLN A 34 -11.62 4.31 -5.82
CA GLN A 34 -12.73 4.51 -6.77
C GLN A 34 -12.20 4.92 -8.16
N TYR A 35 -11.30 5.89 -8.21
CA TYR A 35 -10.73 6.38 -9.46
C TYR A 35 -9.95 5.29 -10.22
N TYR A 36 -9.15 4.48 -9.52
CA TYR A 36 -8.42 3.39 -10.17
C TYR A 36 -9.31 2.19 -10.49
N ASP A 37 -10.28 1.84 -9.65
CA ASP A 37 -11.24 0.76 -9.92
C ASP A 37 -12.06 1.06 -11.19
N GLU A 38 -12.38 2.34 -11.47
CA GLU A 38 -13.05 2.78 -12.71
C GLU A 38 -12.14 2.78 -13.95
N LEU A 39 -10.81 2.90 -13.76
CA LEU A 39 -9.82 2.98 -14.84
C LEU A 39 -9.13 1.64 -15.16
N VAL A 40 -9.19 0.69 -14.24
CA VAL A 40 -8.67 -0.66 -14.46
C VAL A 40 -9.60 -1.32 -15.48
N SER A 41 -9.12 -1.43 -16.72
CA SER A 41 -9.71 -2.28 -17.73
C SER A 41 -9.74 -3.73 -17.23
N ASP A 42 -10.90 -4.38 -17.29
CA ASP A 42 -11.05 -5.80 -16.96
C ASP A 42 -10.14 -6.68 -17.83
N GLU A 43 -9.90 -6.27 -19.08
CA GLU A 43 -8.99 -6.94 -20.00
C GLU A 43 -7.57 -6.39 -19.84
N VAL A 44 -6.64 -7.28 -19.50
CA VAL A 44 -5.20 -7.00 -19.53
C VAL A 44 -4.77 -6.82 -20.99
N PRO A 45 -4.23 -5.66 -21.39
CA PRO A 45 -3.84 -5.43 -22.79
C PRO A 45 -2.88 -6.49 -23.36
N ASP A 46 -3.06 -6.86 -24.63
CA ASP A 46 -2.25 -7.84 -25.37
C ASP A 46 -0.73 -7.61 -25.26
N ARG A 47 -0.32 -6.35 -25.14
CA ARG A 47 1.09 -5.97 -24.97
C ARG A 47 1.71 -6.61 -23.71
N PHE A 48 0.95 -6.72 -22.61
CA PHE A 48 1.45 -7.38 -21.41
C PHE A 48 1.62 -8.88 -21.62
N ALA A 49 0.69 -9.55 -22.29
CA ALA A 49 0.82 -10.96 -22.65
C ALA A 49 2.05 -11.22 -23.54
N GLN A 50 2.30 -10.33 -24.51
CA GLN A 50 3.49 -10.38 -25.35
C GLN A 50 4.78 -10.22 -24.55
N LEU A 51 4.82 -9.27 -23.61
CA LEU A 51 5.99 -9.05 -22.75
C LEU A 51 6.23 -10.22 -21.79
N LEU A 52 5.16 -10.82 -21.25
CA LEU A 52 5.27 -12.03 -20.42
C LEU A 52 5.81 -13.21 -21.24
N SER A 53 5.34 -13.40 -22.48
CA SER A 53 5.88 -14.44 -23.36
C SER A 53 7.35 -14.21 -23.73
N GLN A 54 7.73 -12.96 -23.96
CA GLN A 54 9.14 -12.60 -24.18
C GLN A 54 9.98 -12.86 -22.94
N LEU A 55 9.46 -12.57 -21.75
CA LEU A 55 10.13 -12.85 -20.48
C LEU A 55 10.34 -14.36 -20.30
N GLU A 56 9.31 -15.18 -20.53
CA GLU A 56 9.41 -16.65 -20.45
C GLU A 56 10.44 -17.23 -21.45
N GLN A 57 10.53 -16.65 -22.65
CA GLN A 57 11.52 -17.07 -23.66
C GLN A 57 12.94 -16.61 -23.33
N ALA A 58 13.07 -15.44 -22.68
CA ALA A 58 14.34 -14.82 -22.34
C ALA A 58 14.87 -15.27 -20.98
N GLU A 59 14.02 -15.79 -20.09
CA GLU A 59 14.47 -16.47 -18.90
C GLU A 59 15.35 -17.64 -19.33
N PRO A 60 16.67 -17.60 -19.05
CA PRO A 60 17.44 -18.83 -19.17
C PRO A 60 16.73 -19.81 -18.26
N LEU A 61 16.51 -21.06 -18.72
CA LEU A 61 16.23 -22.15 -17.80
C LEU A 61 17.34 -22.11 -16.76
N GLN A 62 17.11 -21.41 -15.64
CA GLN A 62 17.90 -21.49 -14.44
C GLN A 62 17.67 -22.93 -14.04
N LYS A 63 18.63 -23.71 -14.50
CA LYS A 63 18.85 -25.12 -14.28
C LYS A 63 18.26 -25.47 -12.92
N LYS A 64 17.39 -26.49 -12.89
CA LYS A 64 17.37 -27.40 -11.76
C LYS A 64 18.84 -27.75 -11.46
N GLY A 65 19.35 -27.17 -10.39
CA GLY A 65 20.69 -27.34 -9.85
C GLY A 65 20.58 -27.10 -8.36
#